data_AF-A0AA39U885-F1
#
_entry.id   AF-A0AA39U885-F1
#
_cell.length_a   1.000
_cell.length_b   1.000
_cell.length_c   1.000
_cell.angle_alpha   90.00
_cell.angle_beta   90.00
_cell.angle_gamma   90.00
#
_symmetry.space_group_name_H-M   'P 1'
#
loop_
_entity.id
_entity.type
_entity.pdbx_description
1 polymer ?
#
loop_
_entity_poly.entity_id
_entity_poly.type
_entity_poly.pdbx_seq_one_letter_code
_entity_poly.pdbx_strand_id
1 'polypeptide(L)'
;MANIVPIQQIPPELLTEIFLRFSDVTHDISRIGESAWILTHVCQLWRDIALRTPPLWASFAYTNSTRSPLKLIRKQLALSKREPLSFRVDFACDALIPIEVLLMETIGLCVFDILVAEADRWKNVTLHIPDDALGLFVDIITTSQDEFSLLQSFSIYRQRVTYTEDIAIQSSMFISAPTLSAVKLFPFIDVMLPWSQLTEIETNRLPIDVEFMIIRQSPFLRKLVTTLRYGREELTVSTAEPVVHTALRVFAPMYTSILPHLVLSSLTELIFDLFVDRDPPNALSDFIGRSGSLLRCLSLRVHLPSPATALPTRFEQQFVNTFSKMHVLVELKIEFNFTPMLEYEQDLGPILLDALQSSPLVLPKLERLEIRTKRCICSLEDIVGLVQYRWVKALVDGGSVTRLKAVDVECDGLRKMSTGDAFHCLENLRRFKKEGLEFKIAINGVPFDWESYTVGPPRFDSLEVSDTFSDTDSMD
;
A
#
# COMPACT_ATOMS: atom_id res chain seq x y z
N MET A 1 47.55 19.12 -30.31
CA MET A 1 47.23 18.04 -29.35
C MET A 1 45.76 17.70 -29.53
N ALA A 2 45.44 16.51 -30.06
CA ALA A 2 44.06 16.11 -30.25
C ALA A 2 43.40 15.96 -28.87
N ASN A 3 42.31 16.69 -28.64
CA ASN A 3 41.55 16.63 -27.40
C ASN A 3 40.83 15.27 -27.38
N ILE A 4 41.45 14.27 -26.76
CA ILE A 4 40.86 12.93 -26.65
C ILE A 4 39.60 13.07 -25.80
N VAL A 5 38.44 12.79 -26.40
CA VAL A 5 37.17 12.87 -25.69
C VAL A 5 37.22 11.84 -24.56
N PRO A 6 36.96 12.20 -23.28
CA PRO A 6 37.09 11.29 -22.13
C PRO A 6 36.39 9.94 -22.31
N ILE A 7 35.30 9.94 -23.08
CA ILE A 7 34.48 8.75 -23.36
C ILE A 7 35.18 7.70 -24.23
N GLN A 8 36.21 8.08 -24.98
CA GLN A 8 37.04 7.17 -25.77
C GLN A 8 38.11 6.47 -24.92
N GLN A 9 38.26 6.86 -23.64
CA GLN A 9 39.20 6.24 -22.70
C GLN A 9 38.55 5.14 -21.85
N ILE A 10 37.22 5.06 -21.86
CA ILE A 10 36.50 4.02 -21.13
C ILE A 10 36.46 2.75 -22.00
N PRO A 11 36.97 1.60 -21.52
CA PRO A 11 36.84 0.34 -22.22
C PRO A 11 35.37 0.02 -22.56
N PRO A 12 35.08 -0.55 -23.74
CA PRO A 12 33.71 -0.92 -24.13
C PRO A 12 33.00 -1.78 -23.09
N GLU A 13 33.73 -2.63 -22.36
CA GLU A 13 33.20 -3.50 -21.31
C GLU A 13 32.64 -2.69 -20.13
N LEU A 14 33.34 -1.63 -19.71
CA LEU A 14 32.85 -0.75 -18.64
C LEU A 14 31.68 0.11 -19.11
N LEU A 15 31.68 0.53 -20.38
CA LEU A 15 30.52 1.21 -20.98
C LEU A 15 29.29 0.28 -21.02
N THR A 16 29.47 -0.99 -21.39
CA THR A 16 28.39 -2.00 -21.34
C THR A 16 27.85 -2.15 -19.92
N GLU A 17 28.70 -2.30 -18.90
CA GLU A 17 28.26 -2.37 -17.50
C GLU A 17 27.46 -1.13 -17.09
N ILE A 18 27.92 0.07 -17.46
CA ILE A 18 27.19 1.32 -17.21
C ILE A 18 25.81 1.29 -17.90
N PHE A 19 25.72 0.82 -19.15
CA PHE A 19 24.46 0.71 -19.87
C PHE A 19 23.52 -0.32 -19.23
N LEU A 20 24.05 -1.41 -18.68
CA LEU A 20 23.23 -2.40 -18.00
C LEU A 20 22.62 -1.84 -16.71
N ARG A 21 23.27 -0.91 -16.02
CA ARG A 21 22.64 -0.16 -14.90
C ARG A 21 21.50 0.73 -15.37
N PHE A 22 21.53 1.19 -16.62
CA PHE A 22 20.39 1.87 -17.24
C PHE A 22 19.22 0.90 -17.48
N SER A 23 19.43 -0.41 -17.57
CA SER A 23 18.34 -1.40 -17.70
C SER A 23 17.79 -1.98 -16.38
N ASP A 24 18.34 -1.56 -15.23
CA ASP A 24 17.86 -1.99 -13.89
C ASP A 24 16.39 -1.56 -13.65
N VAL A 25 15.92 -0.53 -14.36
CA VAL A 25 14.53 -0.07 -14.35
C VAL A 25 13.88 -0.40 -15.69
N THR A 26 12.63 -0.87 -15.67
CA THR A 26 11.83 -1.05 -16.89
C THR A 26 11.46 0.31 -17.47
N HIS A 27 11.99 0.63 -18.65
CA HIS A 27 11.76 1.92 -19.30
C HIS A 27 10.65 1.86 -20.33
N ASP A 28 9.85 2.91 -20.43
CA ASP A 28 8.80 2.98 -21.43
C ASP A 28 9.39 3.30 -22.81
N ILE A 29 9.35 2.32 -23.71
CA ILE A 29 9.89 2.46 -25.07
C ILE A 29 9.07 3.43 -25.91
N SER A 30 7.82 3.69 -25.52
CA SER A 30 6.94 4.64 -26.21
C SER A 30 7.31 6.10 -25.96
N ARG A 31 8.05 6.36 -24.87
CA ARG A 31 8.42 7.71 -24.44
C ARG A 31 9.83 8.07 -24.90
N ILE A 32 9.94 9.26 -25.50
CA ILE A 32 11.21 9.77 -26.00
C ILE A 32 12.11 10.11 -24.82
N GLY A 33 13.33 9.58 -24.83
CA GLY A 33 14.35 9.90 -23.82
C GLY A 33 14.31 9.04 -22.56
N GLU A 34 13.29 8.20 -22.38
CA GLU A 34 13.22 7.28 -21.24
C GLU A 34 13.87 5.92 -21.54
N SER A 35 13.91 5.48 -22.79
CA SER A 35 14.34 4.12 -23.14
C SER A 35 15.80 4.01 -23.57
N ALA A 36 16.32 2.76 -23.60
CA ALA A 36 17.68 2.44 -24.04
C ALA A 36 18.04 2.97 -25.44
N TRP A 37 17.03 3.30 -26.25
CA TRP A 37 17.17 4.01 -27.51
C TRP A 37 17.99 5.30 -27.38
N ILE A 38 17.92 6.03 -26.25
CA ILE A 38 18.71 7.25 -26.02
C ILE A 38 20.22 7.00 -26.11
N LEU A 39 20.69 5.84 -25.64
CA LEU A 39 22.10 5.46 -25.70
C LEU A 39 22.58 5.36 -27.14
N THR A 40 21.68 4.97 -28.05
CA THR A 40 21.98 4.88 -29.49
C THR A 40 22.07 6.23 -30.18
N HIS A 41 21.75 7.35 -29.50
CA HIS A 41 21.75 8.69 -30.09
C HIS A 41 22.92 9.57 -29.62
N VAL A 42 23.76 9.10 -28.69
CA VAL A 42 24.88 9.89 -28.14
C VAL A 42 26.06 10.00 -29.12
N CYS A 43 26.66 8.86 -29.48
CA CYS A 43 27.77 8.79 -30.45
C CYS A 43 27.80 7.43 -31.15
N GLN A 44 28.66 7.26 -32.16
CA GLN A 44 28.78 5.99 -32.91
C GLN A 44 29.18 4.82 -32.00
N LEU A 45 30.15 5.02 -31.11
CA LEU A 45 30.61 3.99 -30.18
C LEU A 45 29.48 3.51 -29.26
N TRP A 46 28.71 4.43 -28.68
CA TRP A 46 27.59 4.10 -27.79
C TRP A 46 26.48 3.36 -28.53
N ARG A 47 26.18 3.79 -29.76
CA ARG A 47 25.23 3.09 -30.64
C ARG A 47 25.67 1.66 -30.90
N ASP A 48 26.93 1.44 -31.25
CA ASP A 48 27.43 0.11 -31.57
C ASP A 48 27.42 -0.80 -30.35
N ILE A 49 27.83 -0.29 -29.18
CA ILE A 49 27.80 -1.04 -27.92
C ILE A 49 26.35 -1.37 -27.53
N ALA A 50 25.46 -0.38 -27.50
CA ALA A 50 24.07 -0.57 -27.11
C ALA A 50 23.36 -1.60 -28.01
N LEU A 51 23.47 -1.46 -29.33
CA LEU A 51 22.85 -2.40 -30.28
C LEU A 51 23.45 -3.82 -30.22
N ARG A 52 24.68 -3.98 -29.72
CA ARG A 52 25.34 -5.28 -29.53
C ARG A 52 25.17 -5.87 -28.14
N THR A 53 24.40 -5.24 -27.26
CA THR A 53 24.18 -5.67 -25.87
C THR A 53 22.73 -6.14 -25.69
N PRO A 54 22.40 -7.42 -25.93
CA PRO A 54 21.02 -7.91 -25.88
C PRO A 54 20.28 -7.69 -24.54
N PRO A 55 20.91 -7.84 -23.36
CA PRO A 55 20.20 -7.67 -22.08
C PRO A 55 19.60 -6.26 -21.91
N LEU A 56 20.21 -5.24 -22.52
CA LEU A 56 19.71 -3.86 -22.53
C LEU A 56 18.29 -3.75 -23.13
N TRP A 57 17.93 -4.68 -24.02
CA TRP A 57 16.67 -4.68 -24.76
C TRP A 57 15.65 -5.68 -24.19
N ALA A 58 16.06 -6.53 -23.26
CA ALA A 58 15.23 -7.59 -22.70
C ALA A 58 14.26 -7.09 -21.60
N SER A 59 14.46 -5.86 -21.12
CA SER A 59 13.62 -5.20 -20.11
C SER A 59 12.95 -3.95 -20.68
N PHE A 60 11.61 -3.92 -20.76
CA PHE A 60 10.90 -2.76 -21.33
C PHE A 60 9.48 -2.58 -20.81
N ALA A 61 8.94 -1.38 -20.92
CA ALA A 61 7.53 -1.09 -20.74
C ALA A 61 6.94 -0.46 -22.00
N TYR A 62 5.64 -0.59 -22.19
CA TYR A 62 4.89 0.11 -23.23
C TYR A 62 3.58 0.64 -22.64
N THR A 63 3.44 1.97 -22.60
CA THR A 63 2.13 2.61 -22.43
C THR A 63 1.62 3.03 -23.80
N ASN A 64 0.31 2.88 -24.05
CA ASN A 64 -0.34 3.02 -25.35
C ASN A 64 -0.32 4.45 -25.94
N SER A 65 0.88 5.03 -26.08
CA SER A 65 1.13 6.44 -26.41
C SER A 65 1.76 6.63 -27.80
N THR A 66 2.10 5.54 -28.51
CA THR A 66 2.69 5.63 -29.86
C THR A 66 1.74 5.23 -30.97
N ARG A 67 1.94 5.83 -32.14
CA ARG A 67 1.22 5.47 -33.38
C ARG A 67 1.65 4.13 -34.01
N SER A 68 2.73 3.48 -33.55
CA SER A 68 3.25 2.25 -34.19
C SER A 68 3.89 1.25 -33.19
N PRO A 69 3.09 0.69 -32.25
CA PRO A 69 3.58 -0.25 -31.23
C PRO A 69 4.31 -1.46 -31.81
N LEU A 70 3.74 -2.06 -32.87
CA LEU A 70 4.25 -3.30 -33.45
C LEU A 70 5.68 -3.18 -33.96
N LYS A 71 6.01 -2.09 -34.66
CA LYS A 71 7.37 -1.91 -35.20
C LYS A 71 8.39 -1.78 -34.08
N LEU A 72 8.02 -1.04 -33.04
CA LEU A 72 8.88 -0.77 -31.91
C LEU A 72 9.12 -2.04 -31.08
N ILE A 73 8.06 -2.77 -30.72
CA ILE A 73 8.15 -4.01 -29.95
C ILE A 73 8.89 -5.09 -30.76
N ARG A 74 8.60 -5.26 -32.06
CA ARG A 74 9.39 -6.19 -32.90
C ARG A 74 10.86 -5.86 -32.92
N LYS A 75 11.21 -4.56 -32.97
CA LYS A 75 12.61 -4.15 -32.95
C LYS A 75 13.25 -4.41 -31.59
N GLN A 76 12.52 -4.18 -30.50
CA GLN A 76 12.95 -4.49 -29.13
C GLN A 76 13.25 -5.99 -28.98
N LEU A 77 12.31 -6.85 -29.37
CA LEU A 77 12.45 -8.31 -29.34
C LEU A 77 13.61 -8.79 -30.23
N ALA A 78 13.78 -8.22 -31.42
CA ALA A 78 14.90 -8.56 -32.30
C ALA A 78 16.27 -8.22 -31.68
N LEU A 79 16.36 -7.13 -30.89
CA LEU A 79 17.59 -6.72 -30.23
C LEU A 79 17.85 -7.50 -28.94
N SER A 80 16.81 -7.96 -28.23
CA SER A 80 16.95 -8.79 -27.02
C SER A 80 17.43 -10.22 -27.31
N LYS A 81 17.35 -10.68 -28.57
CA LYS A 81 17.90 -11.97 -29.01
C LYS A 81 17.48 -13.15 -28.13
N ARG A 82 18.42 -13.79 -27.43
CA ARG A 82 18.39 -14.92 -26.46
C ARG A 82 17.81 -14.63 -25.07
N GLU A 83 17.70 -13.36 -24.71
CA GLU A 83 17.63 -12.99 -23.29
C GLU A 83 16.24 -13.22 -22.66
N PRO A 84 16.19 -13.56 -21.36
CA PRO A 84 14.93 -13.62 -20.61
C PRO A 84 14.21 -12.26 -20.60
N LEU A 85 12.95 -12.26 -21.00
CA LEU A 85 12.15 -11.04 -21.17
C LEU A 85 11.48 -10.61 -19.88
N SER A 86 11.66 -9.34 -19.52
CA SER A 86 10.89 -8.68 -18.48
C SER A 86 10.13 -7.51 -19.12
N PHE A 87 8.81 -7.51 -19.05
CA PHE A 87 8.05 -6.41 -19.66
C PHE A 87 6.76 -6.05 -18.95
N ARG A 88 6.38 -4.78 -19.12
CA ARG A 88 5.08 -4.24 -18.71
C ARG A 88 4.36 -3.64 -19.91
N VAL A 89 3.21 -4.17 -20.28
CA VAL A 89 2.43 -3.64 -21.42
C VAL A 89 1.05 -3.23 -20.94
N ASP A 90 0.69 -1.99 -21.27
CA ASP A 90 -0.63 -1.44 -21.05
C ASP A 90 -1.43 -1.49 -22.36
N PHE A 91 -2.43 -2.39 -22.39
CA PHE A 91 -3.34 -2.57 -23.53
C PHE A 91 -4.59 -1.67 -23.41
N ALA A 92 -4.68 -0.79 -22.41
CA ALA A 92 -5.83 0.09 -22.31
C ALA A 92 -5.86 1.15 -23.41
N CYS A 93 -7.09 1.52 -23.73
CA CYS A 93 -7.43 2.57 -24.67
C CYS A 93 -8.12 3.73 -23.93
N ASP A 94 -7.95 4.95 -24.45
CA ASP A 94 -8.56 6.16 -23.89
C ASP A 94 -10.09 6.04 -23.72
N ALA A 95 -10.59 6.68 -22.66
CA ALA A 95 -11.86 6.37 -21.98
C ALA A 95 -13.18 6.75 -22.68
N LEU A 96 -13.17 7.03 -23.98
CA LEU A 96 -14.36 7.58 -24.66
C LEU A 96 -14.91 6.73 -25.80
N ILE A 97 -14.37 5.52 -26.01
CA ILE A 97 -14.78 4.69 -27.14
C ILE A 97 -15.18 3.30 -26.59
N PRO A 98 -16.27 2.67 -27.07
CA PRO A 98 -16.60 1.27 -26.74
C PRO A 98 -15.54 0.29 -27.25
N ILE A 99 -15.30 -0.84 -26.57
CA ILE A 99 -14.29 -1.84 -27.00
C ILE A 99 -14.53 -2.40 -28.39
N GLU A 100 -15.80 -2.53 -28.79
CA GLU A 100 -16.18 -2.94 -30.14
C GLU A 100 -15.56 -2.03 -31.23
N VAL A 101 -15.14 -0.83 -30.84
CA VAL A 101 -14.44 0.16 -31.67
C VAL A 101 -12.98 0.41 -31.21
N LEU A 102 -12.59 0.06 -29.97
CA LEU A 102 -11.25 0.29 -29.38
C LEU A 102 -10.27 -0.87 -29.44
N LEU A 103 -10.72 -2.13 -29.46
CA LEU A 103 -9.89 -3.15 -30.06
C LEU A 103 -9.75 -2.70 -31.52
N MET A 104 -8.63 -2.08 -31.87
CA MET A 104 -7.59 -2.91 -32.44
C MET A 104 -8.23 -3.85 -33.44
N GLU A 105 -8.49 -3.35 -34.64
CA GLU A 105 -8.74 -4.18 -35.84
C GLU A 105 -7.71 -5.32 -35.97
N THR A 106 -6.60 -5.27 -35.23
CA THR A 106 -5.78 -6.43 -34.83
C THR A 106 -4.62 -6.01 -33.95
N ILE A 107 -4.21 -4.72 -33.91
CA ILE A 107 -2.88 -4.31 -33.44
C ILE A 107 -2.53 -4.71 -31.99
N GLY A 108 -3.44 -4.59 -31.03
CA GLY A 108 -3.19 -4.87 -29.62
C GLY A 108 -3.11 -6.37 -29.38
N LEU A 109 -3.99 -7.12 -30.05
CA LEU A 109 -3.89 -8.57 -30.14
C LEU A 109 -2.61 -8.98 -30.88
N CYS A 110 -2.23 -8.35 -31.99
CA CYS A 110 -0.97 -8.60 -32.67
C CYS A 110 0.26 -8.30 -31.81
N VAL A 111 0.20 -7.26 -30.96
CA VAL A 111 1.25 -6.97 -29.98
C VAL A 111 1.29 -8.10 -28.97
N PHE A 112 0.14 -8.54 -28.49
CA PHE A 112 0.05 -9.64 -27.56
C PHE A 112 0.54 -10.96 -28.18
N ASP A 113 0.13 -11.29 -29.41
CA ASP A 113 0.53 -12.46 -30.17
C ASP A 113 2.06 -12.53 -30.33
N ILE A 114 2.72 -11.42 -30.70
CA ILE A 114 4.19 -11.42 -30.80
C ILE A 114 4.88 -11.53 -29.44
N LEU A 115 4.23 -11.13 -28.35
CA LEU A 115 4.78 -11.30 -27.00
C LEU A 115 4.57 -12.73 -26.51
N VAL A 116 3.39 -13.32 -26.75
CA VAL A 116 3.05 -14.71 -26.43
C VAL A 116 3.91 -15.68 -27.23
N ALA A 117 4.25 -15.35 -28.48
CA ALA A 117 5.20 -16.12 -29.29
C ALA A 117 6.64 -16.17 -28.70
N GLU A 118 6.91 -15.35 -27.69
CA GLU A 118 8.17 -15.32 -26.94
C GLU A 118 7.94 -15.80 -25.49
N ALA A 119 6.90 -16.58 -25.23
CA ALA A 119 6.57 -17.07 -23.88
C ALA A 119 7.66 -17.97 -23.28
N ASP A 120 8.46 -18.66 -24.13
CA ASP A 120 9.56 -19.57 -23.77
C ASP A 120 10.59 -18.96 -22.80
N ARG A 121 10.64 -17.63 -22.81
CA ARG A 121 11.64 -16.79 -22.17
C ARG A 121 11.06 -15.68 -21.32
N TRP A 122 9.75 -15.67 -21.10
CA TRP A 122 9.16 -14.75 -20.16
C TRP A 122 9.78 -14.96 -18.78
N LYS A 123 10.19 -13.86 -18.14
CA LYS A 123 10.77 -13.85 -16.79
C LYS A 123 9.91 -13.06 -15.83
N ASN A 124 9.64 -11.79 -16.13
CA ASN A 124 8.78 -10.93 -15.32
C ASN A 124 7.77 -10.21 -16.22
N VAL A 125 6.51 -10.62 -16.16
CA VAL A 125 5.49 -10.13 -17.10
C VAL A 125 4.40 -9.41 -16.34
N THR A 126 4.08 -8.19 -16.78
CA THR A 126 2.97 -7.40 -16.27
C THR A 126 2.08 -6.94 -17.42
N LEU A 127 0.82 -7.33 -17.40
CA LEU A 127 -0.17 -6.99 -18.40
C LEU A 127 -1.26 -6.13 -17.75
N HIS A 128 -1.53 -4.94 -18.31
CA HIS A 128 -2.74 -4.20 -17.98
C HIS A 128 -3.76 -4.39 -19.10
N ILE A 129 -4.90 -5.00 -18.77
CA ILE A 129 -5.85 -5.53 -19.75
C ILE A 129 -7.20 -4.80 -19.62
N PRO A 130 -7.84 -4.44 -20.75
CA PRO A 130 -9.22 -3.97 -20.75
C PRO A 130 -10.21 -4.97 -20.12
N ASP A 131 -11.28 -4.44 -19.54
CA ASP A 131 -12.26 -5.16 -18.71
C ASP A 131 -12.83 -6.43 -19.36
N ASP A 132 -13.29 -6.26 -20.59
CA ASP A 132 -14.03 -7.21 -21.41
C ASP A 132 -13.12 -8.08 -22.28
N ALA A 133 -11.83 -7.74 -22.37
CA ALA A 133 -10.84 -8.54 -23.08
C ALA A 133 -10.12 -9.54 -22.17
N LEU A 134 -10.34 -9.51 -20.85
CA LEU A 134 -9.62 -10.36 -19.90
C LEU A 134 -9.72 -11.85 -20.24
N GLY A 135 -10.93 -12.35 -20.52
CA GLY A 135 -11.16 -13.74 -20.90
C GLY A 135 -10.36 -14.15 -22.14
N LEU A 136 -10.39 -13.32 -23.19
CA LEU A 136 -9.64 -13.57 -24.44
C LEU A 136 -8.12 -13.64 -24.21
N PHE A 137 -7.57 -12.71 -23.43
CA PHE A 137 -6.14 -12.71 -23.12
C PHE A 137 -5.75 -13.93 -22.30
N VAL A 138 -6.58 -14.30 -21.33
CA VAL A 138 -6.38 -15.53 -20.55
C VAL A 138 -6.38 -16.72 -21.49
N ASP A 139 -7.42 -16.91 -22.31
CA ASP A 139 -7.53 -18.03 -23.26
C ASP A 139 -6.31 -18.18 -24.18
N ILE A 140 -5.78 -17.08 -24.71
CA ILE A 140 -4.58 -17.10 -25.55
C ILE A 140 -3.36 -17.61 -24.76
N ILE A 141 -3.13 -17.11 -23.53
CA ILE A 141 -2.03 -17.59 -22.67
C ILE A 141 -2.25 -19.06 -22.30
N THR A 142 -3.51 -19.48 -22.08
CA THR A 142 -3.80 -20.87 -21.75
C THR A 142 -3.50 -21.83 -22.91
N THR A 143 -3.39 -21.33 -24.13
CA THR A 143 -3.06 -22.15 -25.29
C THR A 143 -1.54 -22.40 -25.40
N SER A 144 -0.69 -21.61 -24.74
CA SER A 144 0.77 -21.68 -24.80
C SER A 144 1.44 -22.34 -23.58
N GLN A 145 0.78 -23.32 -22.95
CA GLN A 145 1.15 -23.95 -21.65
C GLN A 145 2.60 -24.47 -21.54
N ASP A 146 3.22 -24.84 -22.66
CA ASP A 146 4.51 -25.54 -22.66
C ASP A 146 5.73 -24.60 -22.62
N GLU A 147 5.52 -23.29 -22.45
CA GLU A 147 6.57 -22.30 -22.71
C GLU A 147 7.06 -21.53 -21.46
N PHE A 148 6.41 -21.59 -20.31
CA PHE A 148 6.76 -20.71 -19.17
C PHE A 148 7.96 -21.16 -18.30
N SER A 149 9.03 -21.66 -18.92
CA SER A 149 10.17 -22.28 -18.23
C SER A 149 11.04 -21.32 -17.39
N LEU A 150 11.06 -20.04 -17.76
CA LEU A 150 11.85 -18.98 -17.12
C LEU A 150 11.01 -18.00 -16.29
N LEU A 151 9.69 -18.21 -16.23
CA LEU A 151 8.75 -17.26 -15.64
C LEU A 151 8.93 -17.24 -14.12
N GLN A 152 9.27 -16.08 -13.57
CA GLN A 152 9.51 -15.84 -12.14
C GLN A 152 8.39 -15.03 -11.50
N SER A 153 7.87 -14.04 -12.23
CA SER A 153 6.78 -13.17 -11.79
C SER A 153 5.77 -12.97 -12.91
N PHE A 154 4.49 -13.13 -12.59
CA PHE A 154 3.40 -12.88 -13.52
C PHE A 154 2.34 -11.98 -12.90
N SER A 155 1.96 -10.92 -13.60
CA SER A 155 0.99 -9.93 -13.11
C SER A 155 -0.03 -9.59 -14.19
N ILE A 156 -1.31 -9.66 -13.84
CA ILE A 156 -2.43 -9.16 -14.65
C ILE A 156 -3.19 -8.12 -13.82
N TYR A 157 -3.40 -6.96 -14.42
CA TYR A 157 -4.20 -5.88 -13.85
C TYR A 157 -5.34 -5.52 -14.79
N ARG A 158 -6.56 -5.55 -14.26
CA ARG A 158 -7.77 -5.11 -14.94
C ARG A 158 -7.96 -3.61 -14.75
N GLN A 159 -8.15 -2.87 -15.84
CA GLN A 159 -8.04 -1.41 -15.83
C GLN A 159 -9.37 -0.64 -15.65
N ARG A 160 -10.52 -1.31 -15.70
CA ARG A 160 -11.85 -0.70 -15.40
C ARG A 160 -12.66 -1.62 -14.48
N VAL A 161 -13.59 -1.03 -13.73
CA VAL A 161 -14.56 -1.74 -12.89
C VAL A 161 -15.95 -1.27 -13.31
N THR A 162 -16.39 -1.70 -14.49
CA THR A 162 -17.82 -1.66 -14.83
C THR A 162 -18.36 -3.03 -14.47
N TYR A 163 -19.14 -3.11 -13.39
CA TYR A 163 -19.76 -4.31 -12.82
C TYR A 163 -19.98 -5.44 -13.84
N THR A 164 -19.03 -6.36 -13.91
CA THR A 164 -19.23 -7.64 -14.57
C THR A 164 -18.85 -8.74 -13.59
N GLU A 165 -19.63 -9.79 -13.68
CA GLU A 165 -19.60 -10.99 -12.84
C GLU A 165 -18.21 -11.62 -12.84
N ASP A 166 -17.90 -12.36 -11.78
CA ASP A 166 -16.63 -13.05 -11.63
C ASP A 166 -16.46 -14.06 -12.78
N ILE A 167 -15.41 -13.87 -13.59
CA ILE A 167 -15.11 -14.79 -14.70
C ILE A 167 -14.38 -15.99 -14.10
N ALA A 168 -15.12 -17.08 -13.86
CA ALA A 168 -14.52 -18.36 -13.48
C ALA A 168 -13.86 -19.01 -14.71
N ILE A 169 -12.54 -18.87 -14.82
CA ILE A 169 -11.74 -19.49 -15.90
C ILE A 169 -10.90 -20.61 -15.31
N GLN A 170 -11.43 -21.84 -15.27
CA GLN A 170 -10.64 -23.00 -14.84
C GLN A 170 -9.60 -23.36 -15.91
N SER A 171 -8.35 -22.96 -15.68
CA SER A 171 -7.24 -23.24 -16.59
C SER A 171 -5.98 -23.71 -15.88
N SER A 172 -5.22 -24.60 -16.53
CA SER A 172 -3.93 -25.12 -16.05
C SER A 172 -2.73 -24.17 -16.25
N MET A 173 -2.96 -22.90 -16.62
CA MET A 173 -2.02 -21.90 -17.18
C MET A 173 -0.57 -21.91 -16.66
N PHE A 174 -0.33 -22.21 -15.38
CA PHE A 174 1.00 -22.09 -14.77
C PHE A 174 1.49 -23.35 -14.06
N ILE A 175 0.82 -24.49 -14.20
CA ILE A 175 1.31 -25.76 -13.62
C ILE A 175 2.72 -26.08 -14.15
N SER A 176 3.01 -25.72 -15.40
CA SER A 176 4.28 -25.96 -16.09
C SER A 176 5.33 -24.85 -15.90
N ALA A 177 5.15 -23.91 -14.97
CA ALA A 177 6.08 -22.81 -14.71
C ALA A 177 6.95 -23.07 -13.45
N PRO A 178 8.07 -23.81 -13.54
CA PRO A 178 8.82 -24.32 -12.38
C PRO A 178 9.54 -23.24 -11.56
N THR A 179 9.72 -22.04 -12.13
CA THR A 179 10.40 -20.92 -11.47
C THR A 179 9.45 -19.85 -10.95
N LEU A 180 8.14 -20.02 -11.16
CA LEU A 180 7.14 -19.01 -10.81
C LEU A 180 7.07 -18.86 -9.29
N SER A 181 7.37 -17.67 -8.80
CA SER A 181 7.51 -17.38 -7.37
C SER A 181 6.64 -16.21 -6.91
N ALA A 182 6.17 -15.37 -7.83
CA ALA A 182 5.32 -14.23 -7.54
C ALA A 182 4.16 -14.13 -8.55
N VAL A 183 2.93 -13.97 -8.05
CA VAL A 183 1.73 -13.82 -8.88
C VAL A 183 0.90 -12.65 -8.38
N LYS A 184 0.47 -11.78 -9.30
CA LYS A 184 -0.42 -10.65 -9.01
C LYS A 184 -1.61 -10.65 -9.95
N LEU A 185 -2.80 -10.96 -9.45
CA LEU A 185 -4.00 -11.09 -10.28
C LEU A 185 -5.07 -10.14 -9.76
N PHE A 186 -5.33 -9.05 -10.46
CA PHE A 186 -6.34 -8.07 -10.07
C PHE A 186 -7.38 -7.95 -11.20
N PRO A 187 -8.51 -8.67 -11.14
CA PRO A 187 -9.01 -9.49 -10.03
C PRO A 187 -8.40 -10.88 -9.95
N PHE A 188 -8.72 -11.60 -8.88
CA PHE A 188 -8.46 -13.03 -8.80
C PHE A 188 -9.03 -13.73 -10.03
N ILE A 189 -8.26 -14.67 -10.57
CA ILE A 189 -8.66 -15.53 -11.68
C ILE A 189 -8.41 -16.96 -11.19
N ASP A 190 -9.44 -17.81 -11.27
CA ASP A 190 -9.39 -19.18 -10.76
C ASP A 190 -8.56 -20.11 -11.66
N VAL A 191 -7.26 -19.86 -11.71
CA VAL A 191 -6.28 -20.64 -12.48
C VAL A 191 -5.47 -21.56 -11.57
N MET A 192 -5.05 -22.70 -12.10
CA MET A 192 -4.17 -23.63 -11.40
C MET A 192 -2.76 -23.04 -11.33
N LEU A 193 -2.34 -22.72 -10.12
CA LEU A 193 -1.01 -22.20 -9.82
C LEU A 193 -0.15 -23.24 -9.10
N PRO A 194 1.19 -23.19 -9.25
CA PRO A 194 2.10 -24.05 -8.52
C PRO A 194 2.27 -23.53 -7.08
N TRP A 195 1.22 -23.65 -6.26
CA TRP A 195 1.14 -23.09 -4.89
C TRP A 195 2.37 -23.37 -4.03
N SER A 196 2.90 -24.60 -4.13
CA SER A 196 4.01 -25.07 -3.30
C SER A 196 5.31 -24.28 -3.42
N GLN A 197 5.53 -23.52 -4.52
CA GLN A 197 6.74 -22.72 -4.76
C GLN A 197 6.49 -21.20 -4.69
N LEU A 198 5.23 -20.77 -4.56
CA LEU A 198 4.90 -19.35 -4.53
C LEU A 198 5.35 -18.70 -3.22
N THR A 199 5.89 -17.49 -3.36
CA THR A 199 6.42 -16.65 -2.28
C THR A 199 5.66 -15.33 -2.12
N GLU A 200 5.04 -14.84 -3.18
CA GLU A 200 4.22 -13.63 -3.19
C GLU A 200 2.95 -13.84 -4.00
N ILE A 201 1.80 -13.56 -3.38
CA ILE A 201 0.50 -13.52 -4.04
C ILE A 201 -0.16 -12.20 -3.70
N GLU A 202 -0.57 -11.46 -4.71
CA GLU A 202 -1.45 -10.31 -4.52
C GLU A 202 -2.67 -10.39 -5.42
N THR A 203 -3.84 -10.08 -4.90
CA THR A 203 -5.08 -10.16 -5.67
C THR A 203 -6.20 -9.28 -5.08
N ASN A 204 -7.36 -9.27 -5.72
CA ASN A 204 -8.61 -8.76 -5.16
C ASN A 204 -9.76 -9.71 -5.48
N ARG A 205 -10.90 -9.58 -4.77
CA ARG A 205 -12.08 -10.43 -4.95
C ARG A 205 -11.77 -11.94 -4.83
N LEU A 206 -10.97 -12.29 -3.82
CA LEU A 206 -10.61 -13.68 -3.54
C LEU A 206 -11.64 -14.28 -2.56
N PRO A 207 -12.34 -15.37 -2.92
CA PRO A 207 -13.21 -16.06 -2.00
C PRO A 207 -12.44 -16.58 -0.77
N ILE A 208 -13.07 -16.53 0.40
CA ILE A 208 -12.40 -16.81 1.68
C ILE A 208 -11.88 -18.26 1.80
N ASP A 209 -12.58 -19.21 1.19
CA ASP A 209 -12.20 -20.62 1.14
C ASP A 209 -10.96 -20.84 0.26
N VAL A 210 -10.87 -20.12 -0.85
CA VAL A 210 -9.69 -20.11 -1.73
C VAL A 210 -8.51 -19.44 -1.02
N GLU A 211 -8.73 -18.33 -0.31
CA GLU A 211 -7.68 -17.69 0.52
C GLU A 211 -7.11 -18.67 1.55
N PHE A 212 -7.97 -19.38 2.26
CA PHE A 212 -7.57 -20.39 3.23
C PHE A 212 -6.83 -21.56 2.59
N MET A 213 -7.28 -22.03 1.42
CA MET A 213 -6.59 -23.06 0.63
C MET A 213 -5.18 -22.60 0.24
N ILE A 214 -5.02 -21.38 -0.26
CA ILE A 214 -3.73 -20.83 -0.69
C ILE A 214 -2.73 -20.84 0.46
N ILE A 215 -3.13 -20.35 1.65
CA ILE A 215 -2.28 -20.36 2.84
C ILE A 215 -1.87 -21.79 3.18
N ARG A 216 -2.80 -22.75 3.12
CA ARG A 216 -2.52 -24.15 3.44
C ARG A 216 -1.58 -24.83 2.43
N GLN A 217 -1.67 -24.50 1.15
CA GLN A 217 -0.94 -25.17 0.06
C GLN A 217 0.39 -24.50 -0.31
N SER A 218 0.69 -23.31 0.24
CA SER A 218 1.85 -22.50 -0.14
C SER A 218 2.84 -22.34 1.02
N PRO A 219 3.59 -23.38 1.41
CA PRO A 219 4.43 -23.36 2.62
C PRO A 219 5.55 -22.31 2.61
N PHE A 220 5.96 -21.83 1.43
CA PHE A 220 7.00 -20.80 1.27
C PHE A 220 6.42 -19.39 1.06
N LEU A 221 5.10 -19.21 1.17
CA LEU A 221 4.44 -17.93 0.96
C LEU A 221 4.92 -16.92 2.01
N ARG A 222 5.49 -15.81 1.55
CA ARG A 222 6.00 -14.72 2.39
C ARG A 222 5.08 -13.52 2.40
N LYS A 223 4.31 -13.32 1.33
CA LYS A 223 3.39 -12.20 1.18
C LYS A 223 2.09 -12.67 0.55
N LEU A 224 0.98 -12.40 1.23
CA LEU A 224 -0.38 -12.61 0.73
C LEU A 224 -1.17 -11.32 0.96
N VAL A 225 -1.57 -10.66 -0.13
CA VAL A 225 -2.34 -9.42 -0.07
C VAL A 225 -3.60 -9.55 -0.91
N THR A 226 -4.76 -9.46 -0.28
CA THR A 226 -6.06 -9.53 -0.95
C THR A 226 -6.77 -8.19 -0.74
N THR A 227 -6.61 -7.29 -1.71
CA THR A 227 -7.19 -5.93 -1.65
C THR A 227 -8.67 -5.94 -2.02
N LEU A 228 -9.45 -4.94 -1.60
CA LEU A 228 -10.88 -4.71 -1.91
C LEU A 228 -11.86 -5.76 -1.36
N ARG A 229 -12.77 -5.32 -0.47
CA ARG A 229 -13.93 -6.09 0.00
C ARG A 229 -15.20 -5.76 -0.78
N TYR A 230 -15.95 -6.79 -1.19
CA TYR A 230 -17.38 -6.72 -1.49
C TYR A 230 -18.11 -7.75 -0.62
N GLY A 231 -19.03 -7.29 0.24
CA GLY A 231 -19.90 -8.20 1.01
C GLY A 231 -19.30 -8.80 2.29
N ARG A 232 -20.00 -9.79 2.85
CA ARG A 232 -19.61 -10.58 4.02
C ARG A 232 -19.52 -12.03 3.56
N GLU A 233 -18.35 -12.65 3.71
CA GLU A 233 -18.17 -14.09 3.56
C GLU A 233 -17.75 -14.70 4.89
N GLU A 234 -18.39 -15.83 5.22
CA GLU A 234 -18.04 -16.63 6.37
C GLU A 234 -17.32 -17.90 5.91
N LEU A 235 -16.20 -18.18 6.55
CA LEU A 235 -15.49 -19.45 6.37
C LEU A 235 -16.34 -20.55 7.00
N THR A 236 -16.91 -21.43 6.18
CA THR A 236 -17.70 -22.59 6.64
C THR A 236 -16.83 -23.77 7.10
N VAL A 237 -15.51 -23.61 7.07
CA VAL A 237 -14.56 -24.68 7.38
C VAL A 237 -14.53 -24.94 8.89
N SER A 238 -15.06 -26.10 9.28
CA SER A 238 -14.92 -26.65 10.63
C SER A 238 -13.58 -27.38 10.76
N THR A 239 -12.49 -26.63 10.90
CA THR A 239 -11.20 -27.21 11.30
C THR A 239 -11.12 -27.28 12.82
N ALA A 240 -10.72 -28.44 13.36
CA ALA A 240 -10.52 -28.61 14.80
C ALA A 240 -9.30 -27.83 15.33
N GLU A 241 -8.31 -27.58 14.46
CA GLU A 241 -7.07 -26.87 14.80
C GLU A 241 -6.74 -25.79 13.76
N PRO A 242 -6.22 -24.61 14.19
CA PRO A 242 -5.74 -23.57 13.28
C PRO A 242 -4.57 -24.03 12.40
N VAL A 243 -4.53 -23.58 11.15
CA VAL A 243 -3.41 -23.81 10.24
C VAL A 243 -2.22 -22.97 10.67
N VAL A 244 -1.09 -23.64 10.91
CA VAL A 244 0.18 -22.99 11.25
C VAL A 244 0.95 -22.71 9.96
N HIS A 245 1.30 -21.44 9.76
CA HIS A 245 2.11 -21.00 8.63
C HIS A 245 3.35 -20.25 9.12
N THR A 246 4.53 -20.74 8.74
CA THR A 246 5.81 -20.30 9.32
C THR A 246 6.61 -19.35 8.43
N ALA A 247 6.27 -19.20 7.16
CA ALA A 247 7.00 -18.30 6.25
C ALA A 247 6.31 -16.94 5.97
N LEU A 248 5.01 -16.81 6.27
CA LEU A 248 4.19 -15.64 5.91
C LEU A 248 4.56 -14.44 6.78
N ARG A 249 5.03 -13.37 6.15
CA ARG A 249 5.54 -12.14 6.78
C ARG A 249 4.61 -10.96 6.60
N VAL A 250 4.01 -10.85 5.42
CA VAL A 250 3.06 -9.79 5.08
C VAL A 250 1.72 -10.46 4.81
N PHE A 251 0.71 -10.13 5.60
CA PHE A 251 -0.63 -10.66 5.43
C PHE A 251 -1.64 -9.52 5.40
N ALA A 252 -2.43 -9.48 4.33
CA ALA A 252 -3.52 -8.53 4.21
C ALA A 252 -4.82 -9.22 3.78
N PRO A 253 -5.54 -9.84 4.73
CA PRO A 253 -6.71 -10.65 4.42
C PRO A 253 -7.92 -9.83 4.02
N MET A 254 -8.69 -10.40 3.10
CA MET A 254 -9.95 -9.83 2.64
C MET A 254 -11.04 -10.02 3.69
N TYR A 255 -10.96 -11.04 4.54
CA TYR A 255 -11.99 -11.30 5.56
C TYR A 255 -11.38 -11.57 6.93
N THR A 256 -11.93 -10.95 7.98
CA THR A 256 -11.48 -11.16 9.37
C THR A 256 -11.84 -12.55 9.91
N SER A 257 -12.86 -13.19 9.32
CA SER A 257 -13.32 -14.53 9.66
C SER A 257 -12.28 -15.61 9.39
N ILE A 258 -11.20 -15.33 8.64
CA ILE A 258 -10.07 -16.25 8.47
C ILE A 258 -9.13 -16.29 9.69
N LEU A 259 -9.05 -15.20 10.46
CA LEU A 259 -8.07 -15.03 11.54
C LEU A 259 -8.14 -16.11 12.65
N PRO A 260 -9.34 -16.57 13.09
CA PRO A 260 -9.46 -17.67 14.07
C PRO A 260 -8.79 -18.97 13.62
N HIS A 261 -8.70 -19.21 12.31
CA HIS A 261 -8.21 -20.46 11.72
C HIS A 261 -6.71 -20.44 11.40
N LEU A 262 -5.99 -19.39 11.80
CA LEU A 262 -4.58 -19.20 11.44
C LEU A 262 -3.67 -18.98 12.65
N VAL A 263 -2.44 -19.47 12.52
CA VAL A 263 -1.27 -19.16 13.37
C VAL A 263 -0.12 -18.78 12.45
N LEU A 264 0.24 -17.50 12.41
CA LEU A 264 1.27 -16.97 11.51
C LEU A 264 2.54 -16.60 12.29
N SER A 265 3.45 -17.56 12.45
CA SER A 265 4.59 -17.42 13.38
C SER A 265 5.66 -16.42 12.95
N SER A 266 5.71 -16.07 11.66
CA SER A 266 6.70 -15.12 11.09
C SER A 266 6.09 -13.79 10.67
N LEU A 267 4.87 -13.50 11.10
CA LEU A 267 4.13 -12.31 10.68
C LEU A 267 4.83 -11.03 11.17
N THR A 268 5.21 -10.17 10.24
CA THR A 268 5.85 -8.87 10.52
C THR A 268 4.98 -7.69 10.14
N GLU A 269 4.06 -7.88 9.20
CA GLU A 269 3.16 -6.83 8.71
C GLU A 269 1.75 -7.39 8.54
N LEU A 270 0.79 -6.71 9.15
CA LEU A 270 -0.62 -7.05 9.09
C LEU A 270 -1.41 -5.83 8.62
N ILE A 271 -2.18 -5.98 7.54
CA ILE A 271 -3.03 -4.93 6.98
C ILE A 271 -4.45 -5.47 6.87
N PHE A 272 -5.44 -4.91 7.52
CA PHE A 272 -6.81 -5.39 7.31
C PHE A 272 -7.87 -4.35 7.66
N ASP A 273 -9.06 -4.58 7.11
CA ASP A 273 -10.26 -3.83 7.42
C ASP A 273 -11.01 -4.50 8.59
N LEU A 274 -11.36 -3.72 9.62
CA LEU A 274 -12.14 -4.12 10.79
C LEU A 274 -13.52 -3.45 10.74
N PHE A 275 -14.59 -4.23 10.69
CA PHE A 275 -15.98 -3.77 10.72
C PHE A 275 -16.57 -4.03 12.10
N VAL A 276 -16.76 -2.96 12.87
CA VAL A 276 -17.12 -3.05 14.30
C VAL A 276 -18.48 -3.73 14.54
N ASP A 277 -19.40 -3.64 13.58
CA ASP A 277 -20.74 -4.24 13.62
C ASP A 277 -20.80 -5.68 13.10
N ARG A 278 -19.80 -6.13 12.34
CA ARG A 278 -19.81 -7.43 11.66
C ARG A 278 -18.77 -8.40 12.17
N ASP A 279 -17.61 -7.90 12.57
CA ASP A 279 -16.48 -8.72 12.95
C ASP A 279 -16.56 -9.14 14.42
N PRO A 280 -16.07 -10.34 14.79
CA PRO A 280 -16.09 -10.77 16.18
C PRO A 280 -15.16 -9.87 17.02
N PRO A 281 -15.61 -9.36 18.18
CA PRO A 281 -14.90 -8.31 18.93
C PRO A 281 -13.49 -8.71 19.39
N ASN A 282 -13.26 -10.00 19.61
CA ASN A 282 -11.96 -10.51 20.09
C ASN A 282 -11.11 -11.18 19.00
N ALA A 283 -11.62 -11.31 17.76
CA ALA A 283 -10.95 -12.07 16.70
C ALA A 283 -9.51 -11.59 16.47
N LEU A 284 -9.32 -10.28 16.41
CA LEU A 284 -8.02 -9.65 16.28
C LEU A 284 -7.14 -9.91 17.50
N SER A 285 -7.64 -9.63 18.71
CA SER A 285 -6.87 -9.80 19.95
C SER A 285 -6.40 -11.24 20.15
N ASP A 286 -7.25 -12.21 19.82
CA ASP A 286 -6.95 -13.63 19.93
C ASP A 286 -5.94 -14.05 18.86
N PHE A 287 -6.10 -13.58 17.63
CA PHE A 287 -5.14 -13.82 16.56
C PHE A 287 -3.75 -13.27 16.88
N ILE A 288 -3.68 -12.05 17.40
CA ILE A 288 -2.42 -11.42 17.82
C ILE A 288 -1.79 -12.18 18.98
N GLY A 289 -2.60 -12.70 19.91
CA GLY A 289 -2.10 -13.59 20.97
C GLY A 289 -1.43 -14.86 20.42
N ARG A 290 -1.90 -15.37 19.28
CA ARG A 290 -1.32 -16.57 18.61
C ARG A 290 -0.16 -16.26 17.66
N SER A 291 -0.20 -15.11 16.97
CA SER A 291 0.64 -14.84 15.79
C SER A 291 1.46 -13.54 15.87
N GLY A 292 1.19 -12.67 16.84
CA GLY A 292 1.67 -11.28 16.85
C GLY A 292 3.10 -11.08 17.39
N SER A 293 3.85 -12.13 17.71
CA SER A 293 5.14 -12.03 18.42
C SER A 293 6.24 -11.26 17.67
N LEU A 294 6.17 -11.21 16.33
CA LEU A 294 7.13 -10.53 15.45
C LEU A 294 6.51 -9.36 14.69
N LEU A 295 5.27 -8.97 15.02
CA LEU A 295 4.52 -7.96 14.28
C LEU A 295 5.13 -6.56 14.49
N ARG A 296 5.66 -5.97 13.41
CA ARG A 296 6.32 -4.66 13.42
C ARG A 296 5.46 -3.55 12.82
N CYS A 297 4.64 -3.88 11.83
CA CYS A 297 3.76 -2.94 11.16
C CYS A 297 2.31 -3.42 11.26
N LEU A 298 1.42 -2.56 11.72
CA LEU A 298 -0.01 -2.80 11.75
C LEU A 298 -0.74 -1.66 11.05
N SER A 299 -1.51 -1.99 10.03
CA SER A 299 -2.39 -1.05 9.33
C SER A 299 -3.84 -1.49 9.47
N LEU A 300 -4.65 -0.71 10.18
CA LEU A 300 -6.06 -0.97 10.42
C LEU A 300 -6.91 0.04 9.68
N ARG A 301 -7.89 -0.43 8.93
CA ARG A 301 -9.00 0.42 8.50
C ARG A 301 -10.23 0.04 9.29
N VAL A 302 -10.65 0.89 10.21
CA VAL A 302 -11.77 0.65 11.12
C VAL A 302 -13.03 1.26 10.52
N HIS A 303 -13.97 0.41 10.14
CA HIS A 303 -15.29 0.78 9.67
C HIS A 303 -16.26 0.77 10.84
N LEU A 304 -16.79 1.96 11.15
CA LEU A 304 -17.72 2.17 12.25
C LEU A 304 -19.16 2.16 11.73
N PRO A 305 -20.11 1.57 12.47
CA PRO A 305 -21.51 1.57 12.07
C PRO A 305 -22.13 2.98 12.14
N SER A 306 -23.32 3.10 11.57
CA SER A 306 -24.10 4.34 11.56
C SER A 306 -24.26 4.92 12.99
N PRO A 307 -24.30 6.27 13.16
CA PRO A 307 -24.51 6.94 14.45
C PRO A 307 -25.72 6.46 15.26
N ALA A 308 -26.73 5.90 14.60
CA ALA A 308 -27.92 5.34 15.24
C ALA A 308 -27.62 4.07 16.08
N THR A 309 -26.46 3.46 15.85
CA THR A 309 -25.96 2.30 16.60
C THR A 309 -24.89 2.79 17.56
N ALA A 310 -25.16 2.67 18.87
CA ALA A 310 -24.14 2.91 19.88
C ALA A 310 -22.92 2.01 19.59
N LEU A 311 -21.71 2.55 19.74
CA LEU A 311 -20.50 1.74 19.70
C LEU A 311 -20.63 0.61 20.75
N PRO A 312 -20.13 -0.60 20.45
CA PRO A 312 -20.13 -1.68 21.41
C PRO A 312 -19.53 -1.21 22.75
N THR A 313 -20.20 -1.58 23.85
CA THR A 313 -19.71 -1.24 25.20
C THR A 313 -18.28 -1.76 25.37
N ARG A 314 -17.34 -0.89 25.78
CA ARG A 314 -15.90 -1.17 25.95
C ARG A 314 -15.09 -1.38 24.66
N PHE A 315 -15.52 -0.82 23.54
CA PHE A 315 -14.76 -0.84 22.29
C PHE A 315 -13.31 -0.35 22.44
N GLU A 316 -13.09 0.74 23.19
CA GLU A 316 -11.76 1.26 23.55
C GLU A 316 -10.89 0.20 24.25
N GLN A 317 -11.46 -0.50 25.22
CA GLN A 317 -10.73 -1.52 25.99
C GLN A 317 -10.30 -2.69 25.10
N GLN A 318 -11.03 -2.98 24.01
CA GLN A 318 -10.63 -4.00 23.04
C GLN A 318 -9.36 -3.61 22.29
N PHE A 319 -9.24 -2.34 21.89
CA PHE A 319 -8.00 -1.82 21.29
C PHE A 319 -6.85 -1.85 22.28
N VAL A 320 -7.06 -1.37 23.51
CA VAL A 320 -6.03 -1.42 24.58
C VAL A 320 -5.56 -2.86 24.80
N ASN A 321 -6.49 -3.80 24.97
CA ASN A 321 -6.18 -5.22 25.15
C ASN A 321 -5.41 -5.80 23.96
N THR A 322 -5.79 -5.44 22.74
CA THR A 322 -5.14 -5.90 21.52
C THR A 322 -3.72 -5.35 21.38
N PHE A 323 -3.56 -4.04 21.51
CA PHE A 323 -2.26 -3.39 21.38
C PHE A 323 -1.30 -3.82 22.49
N SER A 324 -1.79 -4.13 23.71
CA SER A 324 -0.94 -4.57 24.83
C SER A 324 -0.15 -5.85 24.51
N LYS A 325 -0.64 -6.65 23.57
CA LYS A 325 -0.01 -7.88 23.08
C LYS A 325 1.05 -7.63 21.99
N MET A 326 1.25 -6.39 21.55
CA MET A 326 2.11 -6.02 20.39
C MET A 326 3.36 -5.24 20.82
N HIS A 327 4.17 -5.82 21.70
CA HIS A 327 5.27 -5.10 22.36
C HIS A 327 6.42 -4.67 21.42
N VAL A 328 6.52 -5.30 20.25
CA VAL A 328 7.57 -5.05 19.24
C VAL A 328 7.09 -4.19 18.06
N LEU A 329 5.85 -3.69 18.11
CA LEU A 329 5.29 -2.87 17.04
C LEU A 329 6.06 -1.55 16.91
N VAL A 330 6.46 -1.23 15.68
CA VAL A 330 7.25 -0.05 15.30
C VAL A 330 6.38 0.98 14.57
N GLU A 331 5.42 0.50 13.80
CA GLU A 331 4.56 1.33 12.95
C GLU A 331 3.09 0.95 13.13
N LEU A 332 2.27 1.97 13.41
CA LEU A 332 0.83 1.84 13.54
C LEU A 332 0.14 2.83 12.59
N LYS A 333 -0.67 2.32 11.68
CA LYS A 333 -1.53 3.10 10.79
C LYS A 333 -2.99 2.78 11.10
N ILE A 334 -3.81 3.78 11.31
CA ILE A 334 -5.24 3.60 11.59
C ILE A 334 -6.04 4.58 10.74
N GLU A 335 -6.92 4.05 9.90
CA GLU A 335 -7.90 4.81 9.13
C GLU A 335 -9.31 4.55 9.68
N PHE A 336 -10.00 5.57 10.18
CA PHE A 336 -11.41 5.48 10.57
C PHE A 336 -12.32 5.90 9.42
N ASN A 337 -13.20 4.99 9.02
CA ASN A 337 -14.18 5.20 7.97
C ASN A 337 -15.60 5.13 8.53
N PHE A 338 -16.33 6.23 8.40
CA PHE A 338 -17.71 6.37 8.84
C PHE A 338 -18.65 6.13 7.66
N THR A 339 -19.65 5.26 7.85
CA THR A 339 -20.71 5.08 6.85
C THR A 339 -21.37 6.42 6.51
N PRO A 340 -21.57 6.73 5.22
CA PRO A 340 -22.21 7.98 4.80
C PRO A 340 -23.69 7.94 5.13
N MET A 341 -24.11 8.59 6.22
CA MET A 341 -25.37 9.34 6.33
C MET A 341 -25.39 10.17 7.64
N LEU A 342 -25.92 11.40 7.50
CA LEU A 342 -26.17 12.45 8.49
C LEU A 342 -24.97 13.33 8.90
N GLU A 343 -25.22 14.65 8.86
CA GLU A 343 -24.36 15.78 9.23
C GLU A 343 -24.17 15.89 10.75
N TYR A 344 -23.79 14.82 11.43
CA TYR A 344 -23.47 14.90 12.85
C TYR A 344 -21.98 14.65 13.06
N GLU A 345 -21.33 15.67 13.62
CA GLU A 345 -19.95 15.63 14.10
C GLU A 345 -19.85 14.53 15.18
N GLN A 346 -19.15 13.45 14.88
CA GLN A 346 -18.81 12.45 15.88
C GLN A 346 -17.37 12.66 16.36
N ASP A 347 -17.22 12.73 17.67
CA ASP A 347 -15.96 12.90 18.38
C ASP A 347 -15.38 11.52 18.72
N LEU A 348 -14.70 10.90 17.76
CA LEU A 348 -14.08 9.58 17.93
C LEU A 348 -12.56 9.65 18.06
N GLY A 349 -11.99 10.84 17.88
CA GLY A 349 -10.60 11.14 18.20
C GLY A 349 -10.17 10.72 19.63
N PRO A 350 -11.00 10.92 20.68
CA PRO A 350 -10.65 10.53 22.04
C PRO A 350 -10.44 9.01 22.19
N ILE A 351 -11.27 8.18 21.55
CA ILE A 351 -11.27 6.71 21.71
C ILE A 351 -9.90 6.09 21.42
N LEU A 352 -9.26 6.51 20.31
CA LEU A 352 -7.94 5.98 19.95
C LEU A 352 -6.83 6.65 20.76
N LEU A 353 -6.88 7.97 20.93
CA LEU A 353 -5.86 8.71 21.65
C LEU A 353 -5.82 8.27 23.11
N ASP A 354 -6.97 8.11 23.76
CA ASP A 354 -7.11 7.56 25.11
C ASP A 354 -6.59 6.12 25.19
N ALA A 355 -6.92 5.27 24.21
CA ALA A 355 -6.40 3.90 24.16
C ALA A 355 -4.87 3.87 24.03
N LEU A 356 -4.28 4.74 23.21
CA LEU A 356 -2.83 4.85 23.01
C LEU A 356 -2.10 5.50 24.19
N GLN A 357 -2.80 6.31 24.99
CA GLN A 357 -2.29 6.97 26.19
C GLN A 357 -2.55 6.14 27.48
N SER A 358 -3.29 5.04 27.40
CA SER A 358 -3.61 4.21 28.56
C SER A 358 -2.36 3.58 29.22
N SER A 359 -2.37 3.50 30.55
CA SER A 359 -1.29 2.93 31.36
C SER A 359 -1.62 1.47 31.71
N PRO A 360 -0.69 0.50 31.52
CA PRO A 360 0.70 0.68 31.06
C PRO A 360 0.79 0.98 29.55
N LEU A 361 1.84 1.72 29.16
CA LEU A 361 2.09 2.14 27.77
C LEU A 361 1.99 0.99 26.79
N VAL A 362 1.00 1.08 25.90
CA VAL A 362 0.50 -0.08 25.18
C VAL A 362 1.40 -0.51 24.01
N LEU A 363 2.36 0.33 23.59
CA LEU A 363 3.26 0.05 22.44
C LEU A 363 4.66 0.67 22.67
N PRO A 364 5.57 0.01 23.42
CA PRO A 364 6.81 0.63 23.86
C PRO A 364 7.84 0.88 22.74
N LYS A 365 7.75 0.16 21.61
CA LYS A 365 8.65 0.29 20.46
C LYS A 365 8.11 1.14 19.30
N LEU A 366 6.94 1.77 19.47
CA LEU A 366 6.32 2.58 18.42
C LEU A 366 7.20 3.79 18.06
N GLU A 367 7.49 3.94 16.78
CA GLU A 367 8.26 5.04 16.21
C GLU A 367 7.46 5.85 15.18
N ARG A 368 6.49 5.21 14.50
CA ARG A 368 5.68 5.84 13.45
C ARG A 368 4.19 5.66 13.76
N LEU A 369 3.46 6.76 13.77
CA LEU A 369 2.02 6.78 13.99
C LEU A 369 1.34 7.54 12.85
N GLU A 370 0.42 6.88 12.16
CA GLU A 370 -0.43 7.48 11.15
C GLU A 370 -1.89 7.32 11.55
N ILE A 371 -2.60 8.44 11.65
CA ILE A 371 -4.03 8.47 12.00
C ILE A 371 -4.77 9.20 10.89
N ARG A 372 -5.63 8.49 10.16
CA ARG A 372 -6.53 9.08 9.18
C ARG A 372 -7.95 8.96 9.68
N THR A 373 -8.68 10.05 9.64
CA THR A 373 -10.09 10.10 9.99
C THR A 373 -10.82 10.86 8.91
N LYS A 374 -11.91 10.29 8.39
CA LYS A 374 -12.84 11.02 7.52
C LYS A 374 -14.06 11.40 8.34
N ARG A 375 -14.60 12.59 8.17
CA ARG A 375 -15.76 13.12 8.91
C ARG A 375 -15.56 13.22 10.42
N CYS A 376 -14.33 13.51 10.86
CA CYS A 376 -13.98 13.65 12.27
C CYS A 376 -13.24 14.97 12.53
N ILE A 377 -13.49 15.54 13.70
CA ILE A 377 -12.73 16.66 14.26
C ILE A 377 -11.68 16.08 15.22
N CYS A 378 -10.42 16.48 15.10
CA CYS A 378 -9.35 16.07 15.99
C CYS A 378 -8.98 17.17 16.99
N SER A 379 -8.49 16.78 18.17
CA SER A 379 -7.90 17.69 19.15
C SER A 379 -6.39 17.74 18.95
N LEU A 380 -5.84 18.89 18.56
CA LEU A 380 -4.39 19.06 18.46
C LEU A 380 -3.71 18.89 19.84
N GLU A 381 -4.39 19.31 20.91
CA GLU A 381 -3.90 19.16 22.27
C GLU A 381 -3.69 17.69 22.64
N ASP A 382 -4.65 16.82 22.32
CA ASP A 382 -4.55 15.38 22.63
C ASP A 382 -3.44 14.71 21.81
N ILE A 383 -3.29 15.10 20.54
CA ILE A 383 -2.22 14.60 19.67
C ILE A 383 -0.85 15.03 20.21
N VAL A 384 -0.68 16.31 20.56
CA VAL A 384 0.57 16.83 21.14
C VAL A 384 0.82 16.22 22.52
N GLY A 385 -0.24 16.00 23.31
CA GLY A 385 -0.21 15.33 24.60
C GLY A 385 0.34 13.91 24.50
N LEU A 386 -0.10 13.14 23.50
CA LEU A 386 0.44 11.79 23.22
C LEU A 386 1.94 11.83 22.94
N VAL A 387 2.39 12.76 22.09
CA VAL A 387 3.81 12.94 21.75
C VAL A 387 4.60 13.32 23.00
N GLN A 388 4.13 14.31 23.74
CA GLN A 388 4.75 14.81 24.97
C GLN A 388 4.87 13.71 26.03
N TYR A 389 3.83 12.91 26.22
CA TYR A 389 3.82 11.81 27.16
C TYR A 389 4.91 10.78 26.85
N ARG A 390 5.03 10.37 25.57
CA ARG A 390 6.09 9.44 25.14
C ARG A 390 7.49 10.06 25.25
N TRP A 391 7.62 11.36 25.01
CA TRP A 391 8.89 12.08 25.16
C TRP A 391 9.41 12.05 26.61
N VAL A 392 8.51 12.32 27.57
CA VAL A 392 8.83 12.28 29.00
C VAL A 392 9.14 10.85 29.43
N LYS A 393 8.31 9.89 29.00
CA LYS A 393 8.49 8.48 29.36
C LYS A 393 9.80 7.88 28.84
N ALA A 394 10.20 8.23 27.62
CA ALA A 394 11.49 7.82 27.07
C ALA A 394 12.69 8.31 27.92
N LEU A 395 12.57 9.49 28.56
CA LEU A 395 13.58 10.06 29.45
C LEU A 395 13.57 9.41 30.84
N VAL A 396 12.39 9.22 31.43
CA VAL A 396 12.23 8.73 32.81
C VAL A 396 12.50 7.23 32.93
N ASP A 397 12.01 6.43 31.98
CA ASP A 397 12.08 4.96 32.10
C ASP A 397 13.36 4.38 31.44
N GLY A 398 14.45 5.17 31.38
CA GLY A 398 15.77 4.71 30.92
C GLY A 398 15.82 4.21 29.47
N GLY A 399 14.94 4.70 28.59
CA GLY A 399 14.86 4.27 27.19
C GLY A 399 14.03 3.00 26.93
N SER A 400 13.25 2.53 27.91
CA SER A 400 12.31 1.42 27.71
C SER A 400 11.20 1.73 26.68
N VAL A 401 10.87 3.01 26.51
CA VAL A 401 9.91 3.54 25.54
C VAL A 401 10.63 4.35 24.47
N THR A 402 10.35 4.05 23.20
CA THR A 402 10.91 4.80 22.06
C THR A 402 10.17 6.11 21.82
N ARG A 403 10.93 7.15 21.48
CA ARG A 403 10.38 8.42 20.97
C ARG A 403 9.77 8.19 19.58
N LEU A 404 8.67 8.89 19.30
CA LEU A 404 8.09 8.92 17.96
C LEU A 404 9.03 9.68 17.02
N LYS A 405 9.29 9.10 15.84
CA LYS A 405 10.06 9.72 14.76
C LYS A 405 9.16 10.39 13.75
N ALA A 406 7.98 9.82 13.49
CA ALA A 406 7.01 10.38 12.56
C ALA A 406 5.59 10.27 13.11
N VAL A 407 4.83 11.35 12.97
CA VAL A 407 3.40 11.42 13.25
C VAL A 407 2.72 12.10 12.07
N ASP A 408 1.80 11.39 11.43
CA ASP A 408 1.00 11.88 10.31
C ASP A 408 -0.49 11.79 10.68
N VAL A 409 -1.20 12.91 10.57
CA VAL A 409 -2.61 13.01 10.94
C VAL A 409 -3.41 13.61 9.79
N GLU A 410 -4.46 12.93 9.37
CA GLU A 410 -5.44 13.44 8.41
C GLU A 410 -6.82 13.48 9.07
N CYS A 411 -7.47 14.64 9.05
CA CYS A 411 -8.79 14.87 9.64
C CYS A 411 -9.59 15.89 8.85
N ASP A 412 -10.89 16.02 9.14
CA ASP A 412 -11.76 17.00 8.45
C ASP A 412 -11.76 18.36 9.17
N GLY A 413 -11.31 18.41 10.42
CA GLY A 413 -11.22 19.64 11.20
C GLY A 413 -10.42 19.50 12.48
N LEU A 414 -10.04 20.63 13.07
CA LEU A 414 -9.45 20.71 14.40
C LEU A 414 -10.42 21.35 15.39
N ARG A 415 -10.48 20.80 16.61
CA ARG A 415 -11.26 21.37 17.71
C ARG A 415 -10.74 22.77 18.03
N LYS A 416 -11.65 23.71 18.25
CA LYS A 416 -11.30 25.06 18.73
C LYS A 416 -10.63 24.96 20.10
N MET A 417 -9.56 25.71 20.28
CA MET A 417 -8.83 25.83 21.55
C MET A 417 -8.53 27.29 21.87
N SER A 418 -8.17 27.57 23.12
CA SER A 418 -7.80 28.93 23.51
C SER A 418 -6.50 29.36 22.82
N THR A 419 -6.26 30.67 22.72
CA THR A 419 -5.01 31.21 22.18
C THR A 419 -3.79 30.72 22.98
N GLY A 420 -3.95 30.56 24.31
CA GLY A 420 -2.89 30.02 25.16
C GLY A 420 -2.55 28.57 24.83
N ASP A 421 -3.56 27.71 24.70
CA ASP A 421 -3.36 26.28 24.42
C ASP A 421 -2.79 26.06 23.03
N ALA A 422 -3.27 26.83 22.04
CA ALA A 422 -2.70 26.82 20.69
C ALA A 422 -1.22 27.22 20.70
N PHE A 423 -0.86 28.29 21.43
CA PHE A 423 0.53 28.71 21.59
C PHE A 423 1.38 27.59 22.20
N HIS A 424 0.92 26.98 23.30
CA HIS A 424 1.64 25.90 23.97
C HIS A 424 1.81 24.65 23.09
N CYS A 425 0.78 24.24 22.36
CA CYS A 425 0.84 23.11 21.44
C CYS A 425 1.88 23.35 20.33
N LEU A 426 1.84 24.52 19.69
CA LEU A 426 2.75 24.85 18.59
C LEU A 426 4.20 24.99 19.05
N GLU A 427 4.46 25.58 20.22
CA GLU A 427 5.80 25.65 20.79
C GLU A 427 6.36 24.26 21.14
N ASN A 428 5.53 23.37 21.69
CA ASN A 428 5.92 21.99 21.93
C ASN A 428 6.26 21.26 20.62
N LEU A 429 5.45 21.40 19.58
CA LEU A 429 5.72 20.82 18.26
C LEU A 429 7.03 21.35 17.66
N ARG A 430 7.29 22.66 17.75
CA ARG A 430 8.56 23.26 17.33
C ARG A 430 9.75 22.67 18.08
N ARG A 431 9.61 22.45 19.40
CA ARG A 431 10.64 21.78 20.22
C ARG A 431 10.87 20.35 19.76
N PHE A 432 9.80 19.54 19.62
CA PHE A 432 9.92 18.15 19.19
C PHE A 432 10.52 18.01 17.78
N LYS A 433 10.17 18.91 16.87
CA LYS A 433 10.75 18.95 15.52
C LYS A 433 12.27 19.19 15.57
N LYS A 434 12.75 20.11 16.41
CA LYS A 434 14.20 20.32 16.63
C LYS A 434 14.89 19.07 17.19
N GLU A 435 14.15 18.26 17.94
CA GLU A 435 14.61 16.97 18.48
C GLU A 435 14.42 15.79 17.51
N GLY A 436 14.02 16.04 16.26
CA GLY A 436 13.95 15.04 15.20
C GLY A 436 12.57 14.42 14.92
N LEU A 437 11.48 14.99 15.45
CA LEU A 437 10.11 14.58 15.09
C LEU A 437 9.71 15.12 13.71
N GLU A 438 9.28 14.24 12.81
CA GLU A 438 8.53 14.59 11.61
C GLU A 438 7.04 14.62 11.94
N PHE A 439 6.43 15.82 11.99
CA PHE A 439 5.01 15.99 12.27
C PHE A 439 4.29 16.58 11.05
N LYS A 440 3.29 15.86 10.55
CA LYS A 440 2.44 16.27 9.44
C LYS A 440 0.98 16.24 9.89
N ILE A 441 0.24 17.26 9.49
CA ILE A 441 -1.20 17.29 9.66
C ILE A 441 -1.86 17.84 8.40
N ALA A 442 -2.89 17.15 7.92
CA ALA A 442 -3.71 17.56 6.79
C ALA A 442 -5.18 17.69 7.23
N ILE A 443 -5.80 18.81 6.84
CA ILE A 443 -7.19 19.12 7.12
C ILE A 443 -7.95 19.11 5.80
N ASN A 444 -8.94 18.24 5.65
CA ASN A 444 -9.68 18.03 4.39
C ASN A 444 -8.75 17.78 3.18
N GLY A 445 -7.70 16.97 3.39
CA GLY A 445 -6.68 16.68 2.37
C GLY A 445 -5.73 17.84 2.07
N VAL A 446 -5.86 18.98 2.73
CA VAL A 446 -4.96 20.13 2.59
C VAL A 446 -3.94 20.13 3.72
N PRO A 447 -2.62 20.11 3.42
CA PRO A 447 -1.60 20.23 4.46
C PRO A 447 -1.77 21.51 5.28
N PHE A 448 -1.83 21.38 6.61
CA PHE A 448 -1.88 22.52 7.53
C PHE A 448 -0.45 22.94 7.89
N ASP A 449 -0.06 24.12 7.42
CA ASP A 449 1.26 24.72 7.70
C ASP A 449 1.29 25.32 9.11
N TRP A 450 1.41 24.43 10.10
CA TRP A 450 1.56 24.80 11.51
C TRP A 450 2.89 25.50 11.82
N GLU A 451 3.89 25.37 10.94
CA GLU A 451 5.23 25.89 11.19
C GLU A 451 5.27 27.41 11.05
N SER A 452 4.62 27.93 10.00
CA SER A 452 4.47 29.36 9.76
C SER A 452 3.38 30.01 10.62
N TYR A 453 2.55 29.20 11.29
CA TYR A 453 1.43 29.68 12.09
C TYR A 453 1.91 30.44 13.34
N THR A 454 1.60 31.73 13.43
CA THR A 454 2.01 32.59 14.54
C THR A 454 0.84 32.83 15.49
N VAL A 455 1.00 32.35 16.73
CA VAL A 455 0.11 32.66 17.85
C VAL A 455 0.93 33.46 18.86
N GLY A 456 0.42 34.59 19.32
CA GLY A 456 1.07 35.37 20.38
C GLY A 456 0.92 34.68 21.75
N PRO A 457 1.79 34.98 22.73
CA PRO A 457 1.64 34.44 24.08
C PRO A 457 0.26 34.83 24.67
N PRO A 458 -0.31 34.00 25.56
CA PRO A 458 -1.58 34.33 26.21
C PRO A 458 -1.49 35.69 26.89
N ARG A 459 -2.48 36.56 26.65
CA ARG A 459 -2.60 37.85 27.35
C ARG A 459 -3.09 37.57 28.76
N PHE A 460 -2.29 37.90 29.76
CA PHE A 460 -2.74 37.97 31.14
C PHE A 460 -3.53 39.27 31.30
N ASP A 461 -4.85 39.22 31.18
CA ASP A 461 -5.67 40.33 31.64
C ASP A 461 -5.59 40.36 33.17
N SER A 462 -4.96 41.41 33.69
CA SER A 462 -4.89 41.72 35.10
C SER A 462 -6.30 41.83 35.69
N LEU A 463 -6.53 41.13 36.80
CA LEU A 463 -7.68 41.28 37.70
C LEU A 463 -8.02 42.77 37.89
N GLU A 464 -9.06 43.25 37.23
CA GLU A 464 -9.67 44.53 37.60
C GLU A 464 -10.42 44.34 38.91
N VAL A 465 -9.82 44.90 39.97
CA VAL A 465 -10.48 45.22 41.23
C VAL A 465 -11.62 46.18 40.91
N SER A 466 -12.85 45.69 41.01
CA SER A 466 -14.05 46.53 40.98
C SER A 466 -14.19 47.26 42.31
N ASP A 467 -13.54 48.41 42.44
CA ASP A 467 -13.89 49.40 43.46
C ASP A 467 -15.25 50.00 43.11
N THR A 468 -16.26 49.54 43.86
CA THR A 468 -17.56 50.15 43.98
C THR A 468 -17.44 51.55 44.59
N PHE A 469 -17.79 52.59 43.84
CA PHE A 469 -18.36 53.81 44.42
C PHE A 469 -19.74 54.05 43.79
N SER A 470 -20.73 53.68 44.59
CA SER A 470 -22.11 54.13 44.52
C SER A 470 -22.17 55.62 44.89
N ASP A 471 -22.82 56.43 44.07
CA ASP A 471 -23.57 57.58 44.57
C ASP A 471 -24.94 57.61 43.88
N THR A 472 -25.93 57.23 44.66
CA THR A 472 -27.35 57.49 44.48
C THR A 472 -27.75 58.60 45.44
N ASP A 473 -28.34 59.68 44.93
CA ASP A 473 -29.28 60.57 45.63
C ASP A 473 -30.14 61.20 44.52
N SER A 474 -31.38 60.75 44.27
CA SER A 474 -32.65 60.96 45.01
C SER A 474 -33.30 62.34 44.77
N MET A 475 -34.52 62.28 44.18
CA MET A 475 -35.68 63.21 44.26
C MET A 475 -35.43 64.71 43.96
N ASP A 476 -36.16 65.37 43.06
CA ASP A 476 -37.61 65.42 42.80
C ASP A 476 -37.96 65.56 41.30
#